data_AF-A0A9N9TK11-F1
#
_entry.id   AF-A0A9N9TK11-F1
#
_cell.length_a   1.000
_cell.length_b   1.000
_cell.length_c   1.000
_cell.angle_alpha   90.00
_cell.angle_beta   90.00
_cell.angle_gamma   90.00
#
_symmetry.space_group_name_H-M   'P 1'
#
loop_
_entity.id
_entity.type
_entity.pdbx_description
1 polymer ?
#
loop_
_entity_poly.entity_id
_entity_poly.type
_entity_poly.pdbx_seq_one_letter_code
_entity_poly.pdbx_strand_id
1 'polypeptide(L)'
;MALLGLCVRNGRGRYITKILSFGILWALTVYTLYQFRSITIDVPVPHLNSRFLLQKRMDPLTRHTDSTTESLSFDAEPFVDKSPMLTEDNLIEDIQKRMPNLPIVYWNKNKNKPMGHNNTCARFPSMFDLEFNNIYWQTLRTTNGTFQLFGAYLDKRPNNRLGPTVRILGMIDRIEPTVITYCQFWFDGRKDPVVAKSFEYKYIW
;
A
#
# COMPACT_ATOMS: atom_id res chain seq x y z
N MET A 1 37.79 -53.65 28.62
CA MET A 1 38.98 -53.11 29.32
C MET A 1 38.50 -52.13 30.38
N ALA A 2 39.18 -52.10 31.51
CA ALA A 2 38.67 -51.76 32.83
C ALA A 2 38.16 -50.32 33.07
N LEU A 3 37.34 -50.25 34.12
CA LEU A 3 36.76 -49.11 34.83
C LEU A 3 37.71 -47.94 35.11
N LEU A 4 37.14 -46.73 35.19
CA LEU A 4 37.45 -45.79 36.26
C LEU A 4 36.19 -44.99 36.62
N GLY A 5 35.63 -45.33 37.78
CA GLY A 5 34.62 -44.52 38.44
C GLY A 5 35.26 -43.38 39.22
N LEU A 6 34.55 -42.26 39.34
CA LEU A 6 34.68 -41.36 40.48
C LEU A 6 33.27 -41.09 41.02
N CYS A 7 33.03 -41.66 42.19
CA CYS A 7 31.90 -41.35 43.05
C CYS A 7 32.25 -40.07 43.83
N VAL A 8 31.43 -39.02 43.74
CA VAL A 8 31.37 -37.99 44.78
C VAL A 8 29.90 -37.71 45.11
N ARG A 9 29.54 -38.11 46.32
CA ARG A 9 28.32 -37.80 47.03
C ARG A 9 28.46 -36.38 47.61
N ASN A 10 27.57 -35.45 47.27
CA ASN A 10 26.97 -34.59 48.28
C ASN A 10 25.71 -33.88 47.78
N GLY A 11 24.63 -34.07 48.56
CA GLY A 11 23.35 -33.40 48.39
C GLY A 11 23.43 -31.91 48.75
N ARG A 12 22.38 -31.18 48.37
CA ARG A 12 22.12 -29.73 48.55
C ARG A 12 22.71 -28.73 47.54
N GLY A 13 23.64 -29.09 46.65
CA GLY A 13 24.22 -28.13 45.68
C GLY A 13 23.46 -27.91 44.37
N ARG A 14 22.56 -28.84 43.97
CA ARG A 14 21.92 -28.85 42.63
C ARG A 14 20.82 -27.80 42.42
N TYR A 15 20.16 -27.36 43.49
CA TYR A 15 19.08 -26.37 43.38
C TYR A 15 19.65 -24.95 43.29
N ILE A 16 20.70 -24.67 44.07
CA ILE A 16 21.38 -23.38 44.11
C ILE A 16 22.11 -23.09 42.78
N THR A 17 22.77 -24.10 42.21
CA THR A 17 23.42 -23.97 40.89
C THR A 17 22.40 -23.71 39.77
N LYS A 18 21.22 -24.34 39.82
CA LYS A 18 20.13 -24.06 38.87
C LYS A 18 19.60 -22.63 39.03
N ILE A 19 19.34 -22.17 40.24
CA ILE A 19 18.87 -20.80 40.50
C ILE A 19 19.89 -19.76 40.00
N LEU A 20 21.18 -19.97 40.31
CA LEU A 20 22.24 -19.07 39.84
C LEU A 20 22.34 -19.05 38.30
N SER A 21 22.21 -20.21 37.65
CA SER A 21 22.22 -20.28 36.18
C SER A 21 21.03 -19.55 35.55
N PHE A 22 19.82 -19.67 36.12
CA PHE A 22 18.64 -18.95 35.63
C PHE A 22 18.75 -17.44 35.88
N GLY A 23 19.32 -17.01 37.01
CA GLY A 23 19.57 -15.60 37.30
C GLY A 23 20.56 -14.97 36.32
N ILE A 24 21.66 -15.67 36.00
CA ILE A 24 22.64 -15.21 35.01
C ILE A 24 22.01 -15.13 33.61
N LEU A 25 21.25 -16.15 33.21
CA LEU A 25 20.59 -16.16 31.90
C LEU A 25 19.57 -15.02 31.75
N TRP A 26 18.82 -14.72 32.83
CA TRP A 26 17.87 -13.62 32.86
C TRP A 26 18.59 -12.26 32.80
N ALA A 27 19.68 -12.10 33.56
CA ALA A 27 20.47 -10.88 33.54
C ALA A 27 21.08 -10.60 32.15
N LEU A 28 21.58 -11.64 31.47
CA LEU A 28 22.06 -11.55 30.09
C LEU A 28 20.93 -11.16 29.13
N THR A 29 19.75 -11.75 29.28
CA THR A 29 18.58 -11.43 28.44
C THR A 29 18.17 -9.96 28.61
N VAL A 30 18.10 -9.46 29.85
CA VAL A 30 17.78 -8.05 30.11
C VAL A 30 18.88 -7.11 29.62
N TYR A 31 20.15 -7.49 29.78
CA TYR A 31 21.26 -6.73 29.23
C TYR A 31 21.19 -6.63 27.70
N THR A 32 20.86 -7.72 26.99
CA THR A 32 20.67 -7.68 25.54
C THR A 32 19.50 -6.79 25.13
N LEU A 33 18.36 -6.87 25.82
CA LEU A 33 17.20 -6.01 25.55
C LEU A 33 17.50 -4.53 25.82
N TYR A 34 18.30 -4.22 26.83
CA TYR A 34 18.76 -2.86 27.10
C TYR A 34 19.67 -2.36 25.96
N GLN A 35 20.62 -3.17 25.51
CA GLN A 35 21.51 -2.83 24.40
C GLN A 35 20.74 -2.62 23.07
N PHE A 36 19.72 -3.43 22.79
CA PHE A 36 18.85 -3.22 21.61
C PHE A 36 18.01 -1.95 21.73
N ARG A 37 17.59 -1.56 22.94
CA ARG A 37 16.84 -0.31 23.17
C ARG A 37 17.70 0.94 22.98
N SER A 38 19.02 0.83 23.17
CA SER A 38 19.99 1.92 22.96
C SER A 38 20.53 2.02 21.53
N ILE A 39 20.03 1.22 20.58
CA ILE A 39 20.31 1.46 19.15
C ILE A 39 19.41 2.62 18.69
N THR A 40 19.85 3.84 18.96
CA THR A 40 19.40 5.01 18.21
C THR A 40 20.02 4.91 16.83
N ILE A 41 19.23 4.49 15.84
CA ILE A 41 19.62 4.62 14.44
C ILE A 41 19.57 6.11 14.13
N ASP A 42 20.69 6.80 14.33
CA ASP A 42 20.92 8.11 13.74
C ASP A 42 21.03 7.89 12.24
N VAL A 43 19.88 7.81 11.57
CA VAL A 43 19.82 7.99 10.12
C VAL A 43 20.23 9.44 9.90
N PRO A 44 21.38 9.74 9.26
CA PRO A 44 21.62 11.07 8.78
C PRO A 44 20.53 11.31 7.75
N VAL A 45 19.48 12.03 8.14
CA VAL A 45 18.54 12.60 7.18
C VAL A 45 19.33 13.78 6.60
N PRO A 46 19.89 13.70 5.37
CA PRO A 46 20.36 14.91 4.76
C PRO A 46 19.14 15.83 4.72
N HIS A 47 19.26 16.99 5.39
CA HIS A 47 18.36 18.11 5.16
C HIS A 47 18.49 18.46 3.67
N LEU A 48 17.72 17.77 2.84
CA LEU A 48 17.52 18.11 1.44
C LEU A 48 16.67 19.36 1.45
N ASN A 49 17.35 20.48 1.67
CA ASN A 49 16.89 21.79 1.26
C ASN A 49 16.59 21.66 -0.23
N SER A 50 15.31 21.52 -0.57
CA SER A 50 14.76 21.43 -1.93
C SER A 50 15.24 22.56 -2.85
N ARG A 51 15.83 23.61 -2.28
CA ARG A 51 16.47 24.73 -2.96
C ARG A 51 17.79 24.38 -3.67
N PHE A 52 18.56 23.39 -3.21
CA PHE A 52 19.86 23.05 -3.84
C PHE A 52 19.72 22.24 -5.13
N LEU A 53 18.62 21.49 -5.30
CA LEU A 53 18.36 20.76 -6.56
C LEU A 53 17.93 21.69 -7.70
N LEU A 54 17.35 22.85 -7.36
CA LEU A 54 17.06 23.92 -8.34
C LEU A 54 18.29 24.78 -8.64
N GLN A 55 19.21 24.95 -7.67
CA GLN A 55 20.45 25.70 -7.89
C GLN A 55 21.38 25.00 -8.90
N LYS A 56 21.44 23.66 -8.90
CA LYS A 56 22.30 22.92 -9.84
C LYS A 56 21.89 23.05 -11.32
N ARG A 57 20.72 23.65 -11.61
CA ARG A 57 20.25 23.96 -12.97
C ARG A 57 20.53 25.41 -13.39
N MET A 58 20.98 26.26 -12.47
CA MET A 58 21.31 27.67 -12.72
C MET A 58 22.75 27.97 -12.28
N ASP A 59 23.71 27.36 -12.97
CA ASP A 59 25.07 27.90 -13.04
C ASP A 59 25.48 28.04 -14.52
N PRO A 60 25.22 29.18 -15.17
CA PRO A 60 25.94 29.58 -16.36
C PRO A 60 26.88 30.72 -15.98
N LEU A 61 27.99 30.42 -15.30
CA LEU A 61 29.21 31.23 -15.35
C LEU A 61 30.29 30.53 -14.51
N THR A 62 31.34 30.00 -15.14
CA THR A 62 32.71 30.55 -15.06
C THR A 62 33.68 29.61 -15.80
N ARG A 63 34.48 30.20 -16.70
CA ARG A 63 35.62 29.66 -17.49
C ARG A 63 35.19 28.91 -18.76
N HIS A 64 35.49 29.37 -19.98
CA HIS A 64 36.70 30.04 -20.46
C HIS A 64 36.34 31.14 -21.47
N THR A 65 37.03 32.29 -21.36
CA THR A 65 37.42 33.08 -22.53
C THR A 65 38.20 32.17 -23.47
N ASP A 66 37.58 31.80 -24.59
CA ASP A 66 38.18 31.93 -25.91
C ASP A 66 37.10 31.78 -26.99
N SER A 67 37.22 32.66 -27.97
CA SER A 67 36.38 32.83 -29.15
C SER A 67 36.05 31.51 -29.84
N THR A 68 34.77 31.11 -29.85
CA THR A 68 34.10 30.54 -31.03
C THR A 68 32.60 30.73 -30.87
N THR A 69 32.00 31.42 -31.83
CA THR A 69 30.55 31.57 -32.01
C THR A 69 29.95 30.21 -32.34
N GLU A 70 29.73 29.35 -31.35
CA GLU A 70 28.90 28.16 -31.53
C GLU A 70 27.45 28.52 -31.20
N SER A 71 26.68 28.64 -32.27
CA SER A 71 25.23 28.47 -32.31
C SER A 71 24.81 27.27 -31.44
N LEU A 72 24.47 27.52 -30.18
CA LEU A 72 23.83 26.55 -29.29
C LEU A 72 22.39 26.33 -29.75
N SER A 73 22.25 25.50 -30.78
CA SER A 73 21.20 24.48 -30.93
C SER A 73 19.86 24.77 -30.24
N PHE A 74 19.10 25.71 -30.82
CA PHE A 74 17.64 25.79 -30.61
C PHE A 74 16.86 24.78 -31.49
N ASP A 75 17.57 23.91 -32.19
CA ASP A 75 17.05 22.90 -33.13
C ASP A 75 16.91 21.51 -32.49
N ALA A 76 16.66 21.45 -31.18
CA ALA A 76 16.37 20.18 -30.52
C ALA A 76 14.97 19.72 -30.93
N GLU A 77 14.89 18.82 -31.92
CA GLU A 77 13.63 18.16 -32.27
C GLU A 77 12.97 17.58 -31.01
N PRO A 78 11.65 17.74 -30.84
CA PRO A 78 10.95 17.16 -29.70
C PRO A 78 11.19 15.65 -29.72
N PHE A 79 11.51 15.08 -28.56
CA PHE A 79 11.66 13.63 -28.43
C PHE A 79 10.28 12.98 -28.61
N VAL A 80 9.93 12.70 -29.87
CA VAL A 80 8.71 11.99 -30.23
C VAL A 80 8.95 10.51 -29.99
N ASP A 81 8.07 9.90 -29.22
CA ASP A 81 8.06 8.46 -29.04
C ASP A 81 7.74 7.79 -30.40
N LYS A 82 8.73 7.06 -30.93
CA LYS A 82 8.61 6.27 -32.16
C LYS A 82 8.38 4.78 -31.87
N SER A 83 8.08 4.43 -30.61
CA SER A 83 7.79 3.05 -30.23
C SER A 83 6.56 2.53 -31.01
N PRO A 84 6.54 1.24 -31.36
CA PRO A 84 5.39 0.65 -32.03
C PRO A 84 4.17 0.75 -31.12
N MET A 85 3.00 1.05 -31.70
CA MET A 85 1.74 1.03 -30.94
C MET A 85 1.54 -0.35 -30.33
N LEU A 86 1.38 -0.39 -29.00
CA LEU A 86 0.96 -1.59 -28.30
C LEU A 86 -0.43 -1.99 -28.80
N THR A 87 -0.66 -3.30 -28.94
CA THR A 87 -2.00 -3.84 -29.12
C THR A 87 -2.88 -3.50 -27.91
N GLU A 88 -4.20 -3.41 -28.10
CA GLU A 88 -5.13 -3.07 -27.01
C GLU A 88 -4.99 -4.03 -25.81
N ASP A 89 -4.81 -5.33 -26.07
CA ASP A 89 -4.62 -6.35 -25.04
C ASP A 89 -3.33 -6.14 -24.23
N ASN A 90 -2.20 -5.87 -24.91
CA ASN A 90 -0.93 -5.61 -24.23
C ASN A 90 -1.00 -4.31 -23.41
N LEU A 91 -1.68 -3.29 -23.94
CA LEU A 91 -1.92 -2.04 -23.22
C LEU A 91 -2.75 -2.28 -21.95
N ILE A 92 -3.79 -3.10 -22.02
CA ILE A 92 -4.64 -3.44 -20.87
C ILE A 92 -3.85 -4.17 -19.79
N GLU A 93 -3.02 -5.14 -20.16
CA GLU A 93 -2.16 -5.85 -19.22
C GLU A 93 -1.16 -4.91 -18.54
N ASP A 94 -0.54 -4.01 -19.31
CA ASP A 94 0.38 -3.01 -18.77
C ASP A 94 -0.32 -2.05 -17.80
N ILE A 95 -1.53 -1.60 -18.12
CA ILE A 95 -2.33 -0.76 -17.22
C ILE A 95 -2.67 -1.53 -15.94
N GLN A 96 -3.13 -2.77 -16.05
CA GLN A 96 -3.48 -3.62 -14.90
C GLN A 96 -2.28 -3.84 -13.98
N LYS A 97 -1.08 -3.98 -14.55
CA LYS A 97 0.19 -4.12 -13.82
C LYS A 97 0.58 -2.84 -13.08
N ARG A 98 0.36 -1.67 -13.69
CA ARG A 98 0.63 -0.35 -13.07
C ARG A 98 -0.42 0.04 -12.03
N MET A 99 -1.66 -0.39 -12.20
CA MET A 99 -2.80 -0.05 -11.35
C MET A 99 -3.56 -1.32 -10.92
N PRO A 100 -3.02 -2.10 -9.97
CA PRO A 100 -3.61 -3.37 -9.56
C PRO A 100 -4.98 -3.23 -8.89
N ASN A 101 -5.26 -2.06 -8.30
CA ASN A 101 -6.53 -1.78 -7.63
C ASN A 101 -7.69 -1.51 -8.61
N LEU A 102 -7.38 -1.44 -9.90
CA LEU A 102 -8.34 -1.10 -10.94
C LEU A 102 -8.64 -2.35 -11.78
N PRO A 103 -9.89 -2.83 -11.83
CA PRO A 103 -10.23 -4.06 -12.54
C PRO A 103 -10.38 -3.81 -14.05
N ILE A 104 -9.29 -3.38 -14.71
CA ILE A 104 -9.28 -2.93 -16.12
C ILE A 104 -9.65 -4.07 -17.06
N VAL A 105 -9.13 -5.28 -16.81
CA VAL A 105 -9.43 -6.46 -17.64
C VAL A 105 -10.93 -6.77 -17.63
N TYR A 106 -11.52 -6.79 -16.43
CA TYR A 106 -12.96 -7.04 -16.27
C TYR A 106 -13.80 -5.93 -16.90
N TRP A 107 -13.39 -4.66 -16.69
CA TRP A 107 -14.07 -3.51 -17.27
C TRP A 107 -14.03 -3.57 -18.81
N ASN A 108 -12.86 -3.82 -19.40
CA ASN A 108 -12.69 -3.85 -20.86
C ASN A 108 -13.55 -4.91 -21.53
N LYS A 109 -13.62 -6.11 -20.92
CA LYS A 109 -14.47 -7.21 -21.40
C LYS A 109 -15.96 -6.88 -21.40
N ASN A 110 -16.40 -5.93 -20.57
CA ASN A 110 -17.82 -5.64 -20.34
C ASN A 110 -18.25 -4.22 -20.75
N LYS A 111 -17.32 -3.32 -21.10
CA LYS A 111 -17.59 -1.90 -21.45
C LYS A 111 -18.60 -1.72 -22.58
N ASN A 112 -18.63 -2.64 -23.55
CA ASN A 112 -19.50 -2.59 -24.73
C ASN A 112 -20.79 -3.42 -24.58
N LYS A 113 -21.02 -4.04 -23.42
CA LYS A 113 -22.22 -4.85 -23.17
C LYS A 113 -23.28 -3.98 -22.49
N PRO A 114 -24.57 -4.29 -22.66
CA PRO A 114 -25.66 -3.58 -21.98
C PRO A 114 -25.72 -4.01 -20.51
N MET A 115 -24.71 -3.64 -19.73
CA MET A 115 -24.56 -3.95 -18.30
C MET A 115 -25.32 -2.92 -17.45
N GLY A 116 -25.88 -3.38 -16.34
CA GLY A 116 -26.62 -2.53 -15.40
C GLY A 116 -28.12 -2.62 -15.51
N HIS A 117 -28.77 -2.11 -14.47
CA HIS A 117 -30.20 -2.30 -14.24
C HIS A 117 -31.06 -1.33 -15.03
N ASN A 118 -30.82 -0.03 -14.90
CA ASN A 118 -31.46 1.00 -15.72
C ASN A 118 -30.51 2.19 -15.96
N ASN A 119 -30.96 3.17 -16.74
CA ASN A 119 -30.13 4.34 -17.08
C ASN A 119 -29.94 5.32 -15.91
N THR A 120 -30.78 5.26 -14.88
CA THR A 120 -30.77 6.24 -13.78
C THR A 120 -30.03 5.74 -12.54
N CYS A 121 -29.97 4.43 -12.31
CA CYS A 121 -29.49 3.74 -11.13
C CYS A 121 -28.76 2.44 -11.53
N ALA A 122 -27.71 2.09 -10.78
CA ALA A 122 -26.92 0.87 -11.00
C ALA A 122 -26.40 0.72 -12.44
N ARG A 123 -25.91 1.84 -12.99
CA ARG A 123 -25.22 1.90 -14.28
C ARG A 123 -23.87 1.20 -14.17
N PHE A 124 -23.44 0.51 -15.22
CA PHE A 124 -22.08 -0.02 -15.26
C PHE A 124 -21.06 1.13 -15.15
N PRO A 125 -20.10 1.06 -14.22
CA PRO A 125 -19.23 2.19 -13.92
C PRO A 125 -18.28 2.50 -15.08
N SER A 126 -18.12 3.79 -15.39
CA SER A 126 -17.06 4.24 -16.28
C SER A 126 -15.75 4.31 -15.51
N MET A 127 -14.64 3.99 -16.19
CA MET A 127 -13.30 4.14 -15.61
C MET A 127 -12.97 5.61 -15.34
N PHE A 128 -13.57 6.53 -16.11
CA PHE A 128 -13.34 7.97 -16.01
C PHE A 128 -14.07 8.62 -14.82
N ASP A 129 -15.02 7.91 -14.20
CA ASP A 129 -15.76 8.40 -13.03
C ASP A 129 -14.99 8.14 -11.72
N LEU A 130 -13.86 7.43 -11.80
CA LEU A 130 -13.07 7.06 -10.63
C LEU A 130 -12.03 8.12 -10.32
N GLU A 131 -12.10 8.67 -9.11
CA GLU A 131 -11.11 9.60 -8.58
C GLU A 131 -10.12 8.86 -7.68
N PHE A 132 -8.82 8.96 -7.99
CA PHE A 132 -7.75 8.36 -7.19
C PHE A 132 -6.79 9.42 -6.65
N ASN A 133 -6.36 9.24 -5.41
CA ASN A 133 -5.25 9.93 -4.78
C ASN A 133 -4.09 8.94 -4.59
N ASN A 134 -2.97 9.21 -5.26
CA ASN A 134 -1.74 8.42 -5.20
C ASN A 134 -1.93 6.92 -5.43
N ILE A 135 -2.61 6.49 -6.52
CA ILE A 135 -2.88 5.10 -6.97
C ILE A 135 -3.51 4.10 -5.95
N TYR A 136 -3.60 4.48 -4.67
CA TYR A 136 -4.03 3.63 -3.57
C TYR A 136 -5.41 4.02 -3.06
N TRP A 137 -5.71 5.32 -3.01
CA TRP A 137 -6.93 5.81 -2.35
C TRP A 137 -7.95 6.21 -3.39
N GLN A 138 -9.10 5.55 -3.41
CA GLN A 138 -10.25 5.97 -4.21
C GLN A 138 -11.08 6.99 -3.42
N THR A 139 -11.35 8.15 -4.02
CA THR A 139 -12.17 9.20 -3.42
C THR A 139 -13.65 8.97 -3.73
N LEU A 140 -14.49 8.92 -2.69
CA LEU A 140 -15.94 8.94 -2.80
C LEU A 140 -16.48 10.16 -2.07
N ARG A 141 -16.99 11.14 -2.82
CA ARG A 141 -17.66 12.32 -2.27
C ARG A 141 -19.12 12.00 -1.99
N THR A 142 -19.59 12.32 -0.79
CA THR A 142 -20.99 12.15 -0.40
C THR A 142 -21.57 13.46 0.13
N THR A 143 -22.86 13.47 0.43
CA THR A 143 -23.53 14.62 1.06
C THR A 143 -23.04 14.87 2.50
N ASN A 144 -22.50 13.85 3.17
CA ASN A 144 -22.00 13.95 4.54
C ASN A 144 -20.61 13.29 4.69
N GLY A 145 -19.62 13.95 4.09
CA GLY A 145 -18.21 13.59 4.17
C GLY A 145 -17.64 13.00 2.89
N THR A 146 -16.32 12.98 2.84
CA THR A 146 -15.51 12.42 1.77
C THR A 146 -14.80 11.18 2.29
N PHE A 147 -15.09 10.03 1.67
CA PHE A 147 -14.36 8.80 1.95
C PHE A 147 -13.12 8.70 1.07
N GLN A 148 -12.01 8.32 1.68
CA GLN A 148 -10.83 7.83 1.00
C GLN A 148 -10.76 6.33 1.21
N LEU A 149 -11.21 5.56 0.22
CA LEU A 149 -11.29 4.11 0.25
C LEU A 149 -9.94 3.52 -0.14
N PHE A 150 -9.36 2.69 0.72
CA PHE A 150 -8.08 2.02 0.47
C PHE A 150 -8.25 0.70 -0.27
N GLY A 151 -9.24 -0.10 0.13
CA GLY A 151 -9.45 -1.42 -0.45
C GLY A 151 -10.61 -2.18 0.18
N ALA A 152 -11.08 -3.21 -0.53
CA ALA A 152 -12.17 -4.07 -0.11
C ALA A 152 -11.68 -5.51 0.11
N TYR A 153 -12.13 -6.13 1.20
CA TYR A 153 -11.68 -7.45 1.63
C TYR A 153 -12.87 -8.36 1.94
N LEU A 154 -12.84 -9.59 1.42
CA LEU A 154 -13.83 -10.60 1.76
C LEU A 154 -13.48 -11.27 3.10
N ASP A 155 -14.24 -10.98 4.14
CA ASP A 155 -14.16 -11.63 5.44
C ASP A 155 -15.05 -12.89 5.48
N LYS A 156 -14.44 -14.01 5.14
CA LYS A 156 -15.04 -15.36 5.20
C LYS A 156 -14.60 -16.17 6.42
N ARG A 157 -14.11 -15.52 7.50
CA ARG A 157 -13.65 -16.21 8.70
C ARG A 157 -14.81 -16.96 9.38
N PRO A 158 -14.57 -18.14 9.98
CA PRO A 158 -15.63 -18.98 10.56
C PRO A 158 -16.34 -18.33 11.76
N ASN A 159 -15.65 -17.43 12.47
CA ASN A 159 -16.19 -16.69 13.62
C ASN A 159 -16.86 -15.36 13.24
N ASN A 160 -17.06 -15.09 11.95
CA ASN A 160 -17.78 -13.89 11.51
C ASN A 160 -19.28 -14.06 11.77
N ARG A 161 -19.81 -13.35 12.78
CA ARG A 161 -21.22 -13.43 13.19
C ARG A 161 -22.20 -12.98 12.11
N LEU A 162 -21.74 -12.20 11.12
CA LEU A 162 -22.54 -11.72 10.00
C LEU A 162 -22.50 -12.66 8.77
N GLY A 163 -21.78 -13.78 8.85
CA GLY A 163 -21.49 -14.62 7.68
C GLY A 163 -20.43 -14.00 6.75
N PRO A 164 -20.24 -14.50 5.52
CA PRO A 164 -19.29 -13.91 4.57
C PRO A 164 -19.64 -12.45 4.26
N THR A 165 -18.76 -11.51 4.59
CA THR A 165 -19.00 -10.06 4.39
C THR A 165 -17.84 -9.38 3.68
N VAL A 166 -18.14 -8.33 2.91
CA VAL A 166 -17.11 -7.46 2.34
C VAL A 166 -16.87 -6.31 3.29
N ARG A 167 -15.62 -6.13 3.73
CA ARG A 167 -15.17 -5.02 4.56
C ARG A 167 -14.39 -4.05 3.69
N ILE A 168 -14.76 -2.78 3.72
CA ILE A 168 -14.04 -1.72 3.00
C ILE A 168 -13.25 -0.92 4.04
N LEU A 169 -11.93 -0.86 3.84
CA LEU A 169 -11.04 -0.04 4.64
C LEU A 169 -10.95 1.34 4.01
N GLY A 170 -11.08 2.39 4.82
CA GLY A 170 -10.93 3.76 4.34
C GLY A 170 -10.83 4.77 5.47
N MET A 171 -10.53 6.01 5.10
CA MET A 171 -10.59 7.18 5.97
C MET A 171 -11.80 8.03 5.58
N ILE A 172 -12.30 8.82 6.52
CA ILE A 172 -13.37 9.79 6.28
C ILE A 172 -13.06 11.08 7.05
N ASP A 173 -13.41 12.23 6.48
CA ASP A 173 -13.28 13.56 7.07
C ASP A 173 -14.44 13.96 8.01
N ARG A 174 -15.21 12.97 8.47
CA ARG A 174 -16.37 13.15 9.37
C ARG A 174 -16.33 12.15 10.52
N ILE A 175 -16.74 12.64 11.69
CA ILE A 175 -17.04 11.80 12.85
C ILE A 175 -18.48 11.31 12.68
N GLU A 176 -18.71 10.03 12.91
CA GLU A 176 -20.01 9.33 12.82
C GLU A 176 -20.78 9.61 11.52
N PRO A 177 -20.34 9.03 10.38
CA PRO A 177 -21.03 9.22 9.11
C PRO A 177 -22.49 8.76 9.17
N THR A 178 -23.42 9.67 8.87
CA THR A 178 -24.85 9.36 8.77
C THR A 178 -25.31 8.99 7.36
N VAL A 179 -24.40 9.06 6.39
CA VAL A 179 -24.70 8.77 4.98
C VAL A 179 -24.94 7.28 4.76
N ILE A 180 -26.06 6.96 4.11
CA ILE A 180 -26.35 5.62 3.64
C ILE A 180 -25.62 5.41 2.33
N THR A 181 -24.73 4.41 2.29
CA THR A 181 -24.00 4.03 1.08
C THR A 181 -24.48 2.68 0.57
N TYR A 182 -24.35 2.46 -0.73
CA TYR A 182 -24.69 1.20 -1.39
C TYR A 182 -23.48 0.72 -2.17
N CYS A 183 -23.10 -0.53 -1.96
CA CYS A 183 -22.07 -1.22 -2.74
C CYS A 183 -22.73 -1.95 -3.90
N GLN A 184 -22.15 -1.82 -5.09
CA GLN A 184 -22.58 -2.55 -6.29
C GLN A 184 -21.53 -3.59 -6.64
N PHE A 185 -21.90 -4.87 -6.58
CA PHE A 185 -21.02 -5.98 -6.91
C PHE A 185 -21.33 -6.51 -8.31
N TRP A 186 -20.34 -6.48 -9.19
CA TRP A 186 -20.43 -6.97 -10.56
C TRP A 186 -19.77 -8.34 -10.64
N PHE A 187 -20.53 -9.34 -11.08
CA PHE A 187 -20.06 -10.71 -11.20
C PHE A 187 -20.04 -11.15 -12.67
N ASP A 188 -19.06 -11.98 -13.03
CA ASP A 188 -19.03 -12.61 -14.34
C ASP A 188 -20.35 -13.36 -14.63
N GLY A 189 -20.83 -13.23 -15.87
CA GLY A 189 -22.07 -13.86 -16.32
C GLY A 189 -23.36 -13.20 -15.84
N ARG A 190 -23.31 -12.14 -15.02
CA ARG A 190 -24.49 -11.38 -14.60
C ARG A 190 -24.50 -9.99 -15.21
N LYS A 191 -25.62 -9.64 -15.84
CA LYS A 191 -25.86 -8.32 -16.40
C LYS A 191 -26.05 -7.25 -15.31
N ASP A 192 -26.84 -7.59 -14.29
CA ASP A 192 -27.21 -6.66 -13.22
C ASP A 192 -26.24 -6.80 -12.02
N PRO A 193 -25.90 -5.69 -11.35
CA PRO A 193 -25.09 -5.75 -10.14
C PRO A 193 -25.92 -6.25 -8.96
N VAL A 194 -25.26 -6.94 -8.03
CA VAL A 194 -25.83 -7.19 -6.71
C VAL A 194 -25.62 -5.93 -5.87
N VAL A 195 -26.71 -5.27 -5.49
CA VAL A 195 -26.67 -4.05 -4.67
C VAL A 195 -26.83 -4.41 -3.20
N ALA A 196 -25.89 -3.98 -2.36
CA ALA A 196 -25.93 -4.18 -0.92
C ALA A 196 -25.82 -2.84 -0.20
N LYS A 197 -26.71 -2.59 0.76
CA LYS A 197 -26.61 -1.43 1.66
C LYS A 197 -25.41 -1.64 2.61
N SER A 198 -24.67 -0.58 2.91
CA SER A 198 -23.67 -0.64 3.99
C SER A 198 -24.35 -0.97 5.32
N PHE A 199 -23.81 -1.97 6.00
CA PHE A 199 -24.40 -2.49 7.23
C PHE A 199 -24.02 -1.65 8.45
N GLU A 200 -22.73 -1.38 8.60
CA GLU A 200 -22.19 -0.59 9.71
C GLU A 200 -20.94 0.19 9.29
N TYR A 201 -20.70 1.33 9.93
CA TYR A 201 -19.41 2.01 9.92
C TYR A 201 -18.75 1.77 11.27
N LYS A 202 -17.54 1.20 11.26
CA LYS A 202 -16.82 0.84 12.47
C LYS A 202 -15.44 1.46 12.46
N TYR A 203 -15.13 2.19 13.53
CA TYR A 203 -13.78 2.69 13.78
C TYR A 203 -12.84 1.53 14.12
N ILE A 204 -11.57 1.68 13.70
CA ILE A 204 -10.55 0.65 13.90
C ILE A 204 -9.91 0.75 15.30
N TRP A 205 -9.96 1.94 15.90
CA TRP A 205 -9.40 2.24 17.23
C TRP A 205 -10.42 2.10 18.34
#